data_AF-C6W5M5-F1
#
_entry.id   AF-C6W5M5-F1
#
_cell.length_a   1.000
_cell.length_b   1.000
_cell.length_c   1.000
_cell.angle_alpha   90.00
_cell.angle_beta   90.00
_cell.angle_gamma   90.00
#
_symmetry.space_group_name_H-M   'P 1'
#
loop_
_entity.id
_entity.type
_entity.pdbx_description
1 polymer ?
#
loop_
_entity_poly.entity_id
_entity_poly.type
_entity_poly.pdbx_seq_one_letter_code
_entity_poly.pdbx_strand_id
1 'polypeptide(L)'
;MFMKRLLLFVLTLTILQGCKKSEPEPVPTVQTEGLDIKYDQTKQLEVKLGNEVLDPKSFFWKIDDETVGSIDNLGVFTAQKVGIANISIFNSDGTKVSESTITVSPYSTLFQEPITSWGTPLQNIIKDEKRKLADRQTYRLQFEGENQQVRAVAYELTLEKTLGFSILQLKDTPETRLEVMTFLKERYQYVHDPDNVSEGENFINYERTKLVTLIDEKFLGLSVIYTPYDNVL
;
A
#
# COMPACT_ATOMS: atom_id res chain seq x y z
N MET A 1 -25.03 59.75 64.83
CA MET A 1 -23.68 59.14 64.76
C MET A 1 -23.80 57.81 65.51
N PHE A 2 -23.87 56.60 64.96
CA PHE A 2 -23.58 56.00 63.66
C PHE A 2 -24.57 54.81 63.46
N MET A 3 -25.24 54.72 62.31
CA MET A 3 -26.10 53.60 61.91
C MET A 3 -25.27 52.32 61.68
N LYS A 4 -25.62 51.20 62.33
CA LYS A 4 -25.12 49.86 61.96
C LYS A 4 -26.08 49.23 60.95
N ARG A 5 -25.60 49.05 59.72
CA ARG A 5 -26.29 48.38 58.61
C ARG A 5 -26.43 46.88 58.91
N LEU A 6 -27.66 46.37 58.89
CA LEU A 6 -27.98 44.95 58.90
C LEU A 6 -27.95 44.45 57.44
N LEU A 7 -26.98 43.62 57.07
CA LEU A 7 -26.94 42.95 55.76
C LEU A 7 -27.76 41.65 55.82
N LEU A 8 -28.86 41.59 55.08
CA LEU A 8 -29.61 40.36 54.80
C LEU A 8 -28.92 39.60 53.65
N PHE A 9 -28.47 38.36 53.89
CA PHE A 9 -28.02 37.45 52.82
C PHE A 9 -29.23 36.67 52.29
N VAL A 10 -29.64 36.98 51.05
CA VAL A 10 -30.65 36.20 50.30
C VAL A 10 -29.92 35.06 49.57
N LEU A 11 -30.16 33.82 50.00
CA LEU A 11 -29.62 32.61 49.40
C LEU A 11 -30.46 32.26 48.16
N THR A 12 -29.98 32.61 46.96
CA THR A 12 -30.60 32.20 45.69
C THR A 12 -30.25 30.75 45.39
N LEU A 13 -31.27 29.89 45.41
CA LEU A 13 -31.17 28.48 45.03
C LEU A 13 -31.05 28.40 43.50
N THR A 14 -29.82 28.26 42.98
CA THR A 14 -29.57 28.05 41.55
C THR A 14 -29.91 26.61 41.17
N ILE A 15 -31.03 26.44 40.47
CA ILE A 15 -31.41 25.16 39.85
C ILE A 15 -30.44 24.91 38.69
N LEU A 16 -29.47 24.02 38.88
CA LEU A 16 -28.64 23.49 37.81
C LEU A 16 -29.52 22.64 36.89
N GLN A 17 -29.99 23.22 35.78
CA GLN A 17 -30.51 22.44 34.66
C GLN A 17 -29.33 21.69 34.03
N GLY A 18 -29.13 20.46 34.47
CA GLY A 18 -28.21 19.54 33.81
C GLY A 18 -28.74 19.22 32.42
N CYS A 19 -28.14 19.81 31.38
CA CYS A 19 -28.24 19.28 30.04
C CYS A 19 -27.78 17.81 30.10
N LYS A 20 -28.69 16.85 29.91
CA LYS A 20 -28.32 15.49 29.55
C LYS A 20 -27.58 15.59 28.22
N LYS A 21 -26.25 15.60 28.27
CA LYS A 21 -25.41 15.36 27.11
C LYS A 21 -25.74 13.93 26.70
N SER A 22 -26.62 13.76 25.70
CA SER A 22 -26.91 12.47 25.12
C SER A 22 -25.59 11.92 24.59
N GLU A 23 -25.12 10.82 25.18
CA GLU A 23 -24.03 10.06 24.60
C GLU A 23 -24.47 9.65 23.19
N PRO A 24 -23.67 9.88 22.15
CA PRO A 24 -24.05 9.47 20.81
C PRO A 24 -24.35 7.98 20.84
N GLU A 25 -25.46 7.58 20.22
CA GLU A 25 -25.78 6.16 20.12
C GLU A 25 -24.60 5.44 19.46
N PRO A 26 -24.21 4.25 19.98
CA PRO A 26 -23.13 3.50 19.38
C PRO A 26 -23.51 3.20 17.93
N VAL A 27 -22.54 3.33 17.02
CA VAL A 27 -22.71 2.95 15.61
C VAL A 27 -21.97 1.64 15.35
N PRO A 28 -22.48 0.77 14.45
CA PRO A 28 -21.73 -0.39 14.00
C PRO A 28 -20.37 0.03 13.43
N THR A 29 -19.32 -0.73 13.74
CA THR A 29 -17.94 -0.45 13.30
C THR A 29 -17.27 -1.72 12.80
N VAL A 30 -16.59 -1.62 11.66
CA VAL A 30 -15.74 -2.71 11.13
C VAL A 30 -14.42 -2.74 11.89
N GLN A 31 -14.09 -3.90 12.45
CA GLN A 31 -12.86 -4.11 13.22
C GLN A 31 -11.72 -4.55 12.30
N THR A 32 -10.78 -3.64 12.04
CA THR A 32 -9.55 -3.93 11.25
C THR A 32 -8.27 -3.70 12.05
N GLU A 33 -8.35 -3.02 13.19
CA GLU A 33 -7.19 -2.73 14.04
C GLU A 33 -6.55 -4.01 14.56
N GLY A 34 -5.21 -4.09 14.49
CA GLY A 34 -4.44 -5.23 14.97
C GLY A 34 -4.54 -6.49 14.09
N LEU A 35 -5.22 -6.44 12.95
CA LEU A 35 -5.20 -7.54 11.98
C LEU A 35 -3.84 -7.59 11.27
N ASP A 36 -3.17 -8.73 11.35
CA ASP A 36 -2.04 -9.07 10.49
C ASP A 36 -2.57 -9.84 9.28
N ILE A 37 -2.69 -9.15 8.16
CA ILE A 37 -3.15 -9.73 6.89
C ILE A 37 -2.02 -9.56 5.90
N LYS A 38 -1.53 -10.70 5.39
CA LYS A 38 -0.54 -10.71 4.31
C LYS A 38 -1.23 -10.84 2.95
N TYR A 39 -0.47 -10.55 1.88
CA TYR A 39 -0.84 -10.93 0.52
C TYR A 39 -1.41 -12.36 0.49
N ASP A 40 -2.35 -12.65 -0.42
CA ASP A 40 -3.03 -13.95 -0.61
C ASP A 40 -3.88 -14.50 0.56
N GLN A 41 -3.87 -13.85 1.72
CA GLN A 41 -4.64 -14.31 2.86
C GLN A 41 -6.08 -13.84 2.83
N THR A 42 -6.96 -14.64 3.43
CA THR A 42 -8.35 -14.30 3.68
C THR A 42 -8.59 -14.06 5.16
N LYS A 43 -9.42 -13.06 5.50
CA LYS A 43 -9.78 -12.75 6.88
C LYS A 43 -11.26 -12.40 7.00
N GLN A 44 -11.95 -13.07 7.92
CA GLN A 44 -13.29 -12.64 8.35
C GLN A 44 -13.18 -11.32 9.11
N LEU A 45 -13.87 -10.28 8.63
CA LEU A 45 -14.01 -9.03 9.35
C LEU A 45 -15.20 -9.11 10.30
N GLU A 46 -15.03 -8.57 11.51
CA GLU A 46 -16.11 -8.43 12.49
C GLU A 46 -16.72 -7.04 12.39
N VAL A 47 -18.06 -6.97 12.47
CA VAL A 47 -18.79 -5.72 12.67
C VAL A 47 -19.29 -5.69 14.10
N LYS A 48 -18.98 -4.64 14.86
CA LYS A 48 -19.37 -4.50 16.27
C LYS A 48 -20.22 -3.27 16.55
N LEU A 49 -21.25 -3.46 17.36
CA LEU A 49 -22.00 -2.39 18.00
C LEU A 49 -21.69 -2.40 19.51
N GLY A 50 -20.73 -1.58 19.92
CA GLY A 50 -20.12 -1.72 21.25
C GLY A 50 -19.44 -3.08 21.39
N ASN A 51 -19.95 -3.93 22.30
CA ASN A 51 -19.41 -5.29 22.53
C ASN A 51 -20.17 -6.38 21.78
N GLU A 52 -21.28 -6.06 21.11
CA GLU A 52 -22.07 -7.02 20.34
C GLU A 52 -21.45 -7.23 18.96
N VAL A 53 -21.29 -8.48 18.55
CA VAL A 53 -20.90 -8.86 17.18
C VAL A 53 -22.16 -8.99 16.33
N LEU A 54 -22.23 -8.24 15.23
CA LEU A 54 -23.36 -8.25 14.30
C LEU A 54 -23.11 -9.20 13.13
N ASP A 55 -24.18 -9.67 12.48
CA ASP A 55 -24.08 -10.45 11.24
C ASP A 55 -23.60 -9.54 10.09
N PRO A 56 -22.42 -9.81 9.48
CA PRO A 56 -21.89 -9.06 8.34
C PRO A 56 -22.85 -8.94 7.16
N LYS A 57 -23.78 -9.90 6.99
CA LYS A 57 -24.79 -9.90 5.92
C LYS A 57 -25.83 -8.79 6.07
N SER A 58 -25.92 -8.18 7.25
CA SER A 58 -26.81 -7.04 7.50
C SER A 58 -26.34 -5.76 6.82
N PHE A 59 -25.11 -5.77 6.27
CA PHE A 59 -24.45 -4.61 5.72
C PHE A 59 -24.05 -4.82 4.26
N PHE A 60 -24.04 -3.74 3.51
CA PHE A 60 -23.40 -3.66 2.20
C PHE A 60 -21.97 -3.20 2.36
N TRP A 61 -21.04 -3.87 1.69
CA TRP A 61 -19.61 -3.60 1.80
C TRP A 61 -19.09 -2.88 0.56
N LYS A 62 -18.16 -1.95 0.75
CA LYS A 62 -17.39 -1.31 -0.32
C LYS A 62 -15.94 -1.20 0.09
N ILE A 63 -15.03 -1.42 -0.86
CA ILE A 63 -13.61 -1.08 -0.74
C ILE A 63 -13.30 0.04 -1.74
N ASP A 64 -12.44 0.98 -1.37
CA ASP A 64 -12.06 2.10 -2.24
C ASP A 64 -11.01 1.71 -3.30
N ASP A 65 -10.11 0.78 -2.97
CA ASP A 65 -9.10 0.22 -3.85
C ASP A 65 -9.26 -1.31 -3.97
N GLU A 66 -9.99 -1.73 -5.00
CA GLU A 66 -10.19 -3.16 -5.33
C GLU A 66 -8.90 -3.85 -5.81
N THR A 67 -7.81 -3.12 -6.07
CA THR A 67 -6.52 -3.72 -6.40
C THR A 67 -5.83 -4.29 -5.16
N VAL A 68 -6.08 -3.72 -3.98
CA VAL A 68 -5.51 -4.17 -2.69
C VAL A 68 -6.21 -5.44 -2.20
N GLY A 69 -7.52 -5.54 -2.40
CA GLY A 69 -8.29 -6.72 -2.02
C GLY A 69 -9.76 -6.63 -2.39
N SER A 70 -10.51 -7.66 -2.03
CA SER A 70 -11.95 -7.72 -2.19
C SER A 70 -12.62 -8.16 -0.90
N ILE A 71 -13.91 -7.84 -0.75
CA ILE A 71 -14.72 -8.31 0.36
C ILE A 71 -16.03 -8.88 -0.16
N ASP A 72 -16.40 -10.06 0.31
CA ASP A 72 -17.65 -10.71 -0.06
C ASP A 72 -18.82 -10.24 0.82
N ASN A 73 -20.03 -10.72 0.52
CA ASN A 73 -21.24 -10.40 1.28
C ASN A 73 -21.29 -11.06 2.67
N LEU A 74 -20.33 -11.93 3.00
CA LEU A 74 -20.16 -12.55 4.31
C LEU A 74 -19.15 -11.76 5.16
N GLY A 75 -18.58 -10.67 4.64
CA GLY A 75 -17.54 -9.89 5.31
C GLY A 75 -16.17 -10.58 5.30
N VAL A 76 -15.93 -11.53 4.41
CA VAL A 76 -14.61 -12.15 4.22
C VAL A 76 -13.80 -11.27 3.27
N PHE A 77 -12.77 -10.65 3.82
CA PHE A 77 -11.76 -9.93 3.06
C PHE A 77 -10.74 -10.89 2.46
N THR A 78 -10.40 -10.72 1.18
CA THR A 78 -9.34 -11.45 0.47
C THR A 78 -8.28 -10.47 -0.01
N ALA A 79 -7.06 -10.60 0.49
CA ALA A 79 -5.93 -9.76 0.10
C ALA A 79 -5.41 -10.14 -1.30
N GLN A 80 -5.21 -9.12 -2.15
CA GLN A 80 -4.78 -9.31 -3.54
C GLN A 80 -3.45 -8.60 -3.86
N LYS A 81 -3.11 -7.53 -3.15
CA LYS A 81 -1.89 -6.75 -3.36
C LYS A 81 -1.49 -6.05 -2.07
N VAL A 82 -0.20 -5.95 -1.81
CA VAL A 82 0.34 -5.15 -0.70
C VAL A 82 -0.09 -3.70 -0.86
N GLY A 83 -0.61 -3.11 0.21
CA GLY A 83 -1.14 -1.76 0.19
C GLY A 83 -2.10 -1.47 1.32
N ILE A 84 -2.76 -0.32 1.22
CA ILE A 84 -3.74 0.15 2.19
C ILE A 84 -5.03 0.45 1.42
N ALA A 85 -6.16 0.02 1.96
CA ALA A 85 -7.49 0.34 1.43
C ALA A 85 -8.44 0.70 2.56
N ASN A 86 -9.51 1.42 2.25
CA ASN A 86 -10.58 1.72 3.17
C ASN A 86 -11.82 0.88 2.87
N ILE A 87 -12.31 0.22 3.90
CA ILE A 87 -13.52 -0.58 3.87
C ILE A 87 -14.64 0.22 4.50
N SER A 88 -15.71 0.40 3.75
CA SER A 88 -16.95 1.05 4.19
C SER A 88 -18.07 0.03 4.29
N ILE A 89 -18.90 0.15 5.33
CA ILE A 89 -20.17 -0.58 5.46
C ILE A 89 -21.35 0.39 5.37
N PHE A 90 -22.44 -0.08 4.78
CA PHE A 90 -23.66 0.68 4.55
C PHE A 90 -24.89 -0.12 5.02
N ASN A 91 -25.89 0.59 5.50
CA ASN A 91 -27.22 0.03 5.78
C ASN A 91 -27.97 -0.24 4.47
N SER A 92 -29.11 -0.93 4.57
CA SER A 92 -29.95 -1.28 3.43
C SER A 92 -30.59 -0.10 2.70
N ASP A 93 -30.66 1.06 3.34
CA ASP A 93 -31.09 2.32 2.75
C ASP A 93 -29.97 3.05 1.99
N GLY A 94 -28.75 2.48 1.98
CA GLY A 94 -27.57 3.08 1.35
C GLY A 94 -26.83 4.09 2.24
N THR A 95 -27.22 4.27 3.50
CA THR A 95 -26.53 5.16 4.43
C THR A 95 -25.20 4.55 4.87
N LYS A 96 -24.09 5.27 4.70
CA LYS A 96 -22.77 4.86 5.21
C LYS A 96 -22.80 4.80 6.73
N VAL A 97 -22.41 3.67 7.30
CA VAL A 97 -22.43 3.41 8.75
C VAL A 97 -21.06 3.65 9.36
N SER A 98 -20.03 3.06 8.76
CA SER A 98 -18.65 3.25 9.22
C SER A 98 -17.64 3.05 8.09
N GLU A 99 -16.41 3.46 8.35
CA GLU A 99 -15.24 3.21 7.54
C GLU A 99 -14.10 2.73 8.42
N SER A 100 -13.28 1.84 7.89
CA SER A 100 -12.11 1.32 8.59
C SER A 100 -10.99 1.03 7.59
N THR A 101 -9.76 1.37 7.95
CA THR A 101 -8.59 1.17 7.09
C THR A 101 -8.04 -0.23 7.29
N ILE A 102 -7.75 -0.93 6.19
CA ILE A 102 -7.10 -2.23 6.18
C ILE A 102 -5.73 -2.10 5.52
N THR A 103 -4.74 -2.77 6.11
CA THR A 103 -3.36 -2.81 5.60
C THR A 103 -3.02 -4.24 5.23
N VAL A 104 -2.65 -4.48 3.97
CA VAL A 104 -2.11 -5.75 3.49
C VAL A 104 -0.59 -5.66 3.53
N SER A 105 0.03 -6.49 4.36
CA SER A 105 1.49 -6.52 4.55
C SER A 105 2.16 -7.49 3.58
N PRO A 106 3.41 -7.21 3.17
CA PRO A 106 4.16 -8.13 2.33
C PRO A 106 4.61 -9.39 3.08
N TYR A 107 4.88 -10.45 2.33
CA TYR A 107 5.77 -11.53 2.75
C TYR A 107 7.23 -11.15 2.58
N SER A 108 7.59 -10.34 1.56
CA SER A 108 8.97 -9.96 1.29
C SER A 108 9.21 -8.44 1.26
N THR A 109 10.34 -8.05 1.83
CA THR A 109 10.92 -6.71 1.72
C THR A 109 12.31 -6.77 1.08
N LEU A 110 12.50 -7.70 0.13
CA LEU A 110 13.81 -8.07 -0.45
C LEU A 110 14.66 -6.88 -0.88
N PHE A 111 14.05 -5.86 -1.50
CA PHE A 111 14.75 -4.66 -1.94
C PHE A 111 13.82 -3.44 -1.97
N GLN A 112 14.44 -2.26 -2.00
CA GLN A 112 13.78 -1.02 -2.38
C GLN A 112 13.71 -0.94 -3.91
N GLU A 113 12.49 -0.79 -4.43
CA GLU A 113 12.30 -0.60 -5.87
C GLU A 113 13.08 0.61 -6.38
N PRO A 114 13.65 0.55 -7.60
CA PRO A 114 14.39 1.66 -8.17
C PRO A 114 13.44 2.81 -8.54
N ILE A 115 14.01 3.96 -8.85
CA ILE A 115 13.25 5.09 -9.42
C ILE A 115 12.64 4.64 -10.74
N THR A 116 11.33 4.81 -10.91
CA THR A 116 10.60 4.48 -12.15
C THR A 116 9.82 5.68 -12.69
N SER A 117 10.22 6.89 -12.33
CA SER A 117 9.67 8.13 -12.90
C SER A 117 10.37 8.39 -14.24
N TRP A 118 9.82 7.84 -15.31
CA TRP A 118 10.40 7.93 -16.65
C TRP A 118 10.60 9.39 -17.09
N GLY A 119 11.67 9.66 -17.83
CA GLY A 119 12.01 11.03 -18.23
C GLY A 119 12.68 11.87 -17.13
N THR A 120 12.93 11.31 -15.93
CA THR A 120 13.66 12.03 -14.86
C THR A 120 15.07 12.40 -15.31
N PRO A 121 15.49 13.68 -15.26
CA PRO A 121 16.84 14.09 -15.62
C PRO A 121 17.90 13.42 -14.74
N LEU A 122 19.04 13.03 -15.32
CA LEU A 122 20.16 12.35 -14.64
C LEU A 122 20.48 12.94 -13.25
N GLN A 123 20.56 14.27 -13.13
CA GLN A 123 20.94 14.92 -11.87
C GLN A 123 19.91 14.71 -10.75
N ASN A 124 18.64 14.60 -11.12
CA ASN A 124 17.57 14.33 -10.16
C ASN A 124 17.62 12.86 -9.72
N ILE A 125 17.97 11.92 -10.61
CA ILE A 125 18.20 10.51 -10.24
C ILE A 125 19.28 10.42 -9.16
N ILE A 126 20.42 11.08 -9.35
CA ILE A 126 21.53 11.08 -8.38
C ILE A 126 21.11 11.68 -7.04
N LYS A 127 20.28 12.72 -7.05
CA LYS A 127 19.78 13.39 -5.84
C LYS A 127 18.77 12.52 -5.08
N ASP A 128 17.88 11.85 -5.80
CA ASP A 128 16.71 11.20 -5.23
C ASP A 128 17.00 9.74 -4.82
N GLU A 129 17.90 9.06 -5.54
CA GLU A 129 18.37 7.71 -5.20
C GLU A 129 19.10 7.71 -3.84
N LYS A 130 18.77 6.73 -3.01
CA LYS A 130 19.27 6.61 -1.63
C LYS A 130 20.51 5.74 -1.52
N ARG A 131 20.69 4.83 -2.47
CA ARG A 131 21.91 4.03 -2.59
C ARG A 131 23.10 4.90 -2.96
N LYS A 132 24.29 4.40 -2.66
CA LYS A 132 25.55 5.08 -2.98
C LYS A 132 25.89 4.91 -4.46
N LEU A 133 26.19 6.02 -5.14
CA LEU A 133 26.65 5.98 -6.53
C LEU A 133 28.01 5.26 -6.60
N ALA A 134 28.08 4.20 -7.41
CA ALA A 134 29.25 3.36 -7.61
C ALA A 134 30.01 3.71 -8.88
N ASP A 135 29.28 3.94 -9.98
CA ASP A 135 29.86 4.29 -11.28
C ASP A 135 28.91 5.23 -12.06
N ARG A 136 29.50 6.07 -12.90
CA ARG A 136 28.79 6.97 -13.79
C ARG A 136 29.41 6.94 -15.17
N GLN A 137 28.61 6.54 -16.14
CA GLN A 137 28.96 6.53 -17.54
C GLN A 137 28.09 7.53 -18.31
N THR A 138 28.35 7.66 -19.61
CA THR A 138 27.64 8.61 -20.47
C THR A 138 26.13 8.38 -20.47
N TYR A 139 25.66 7.12 -20.54
CA TYR A 139 24.23 6.77 -20.60
C TYR A 139 23.78 5.83 -19.49
N ARG A 140 24.60 5.67 -18.44
CA ARG A 140 24.30 4.74 -17.34
C ARG A 140 24.76 5.31 -16.01
N LEU A 141 23.92 5.19 -14.99
CA LEU A 141 24.31 5.33 -13.60
C LEU A 141 24.27 3.97 -12.93
N GLN A 142 25.26 3.66 -12.08
CA GLN A 142 25.31 2.44 -11.29
C GLN A 142 25.42 2.82 -9.81
N PHE A 143 24.61 2.20 -8.98
CA PHE A 143 24.56 2.36 -7.53
C PHE A 143 24.84 1.02 -6.85
N GLU A 144 25.47 1.08 -5.68
CA GLU A 144 25.70 -0.09 -4.81
C GLU A 144 24.36 -0.69 -4.35
N GLY A 145 24.31 -2.00 -4.15
CA GLY A 145 23.13 -2.66 -3.57
C GLY A 145 22.95 -2.31 -2.09
N GLU A 146 21.69 -2.27 -1.64
CA GLU A 146 21.34 -1.91 -0.26
C GLU A 146 21.49 -3.06 0.76
N ASN A 147 21.68 -4.30 0.30
CA ASN A 147 21.81 -5.49 1.15
C ASN A 147 22.62 -6.61 0.45
N GLN A 148 22.71 -7.78 1.06
CA GLN A 148 23.52 -8.90 0.54
C GLN A 148 22.92 -9.59 -0.70
N GLN A 149 21.62 -9.41 -0.95
CA GLN A 149 20.91 -10.01 -2.07
C GLN A 149 20.93 -9.09 -3.29
N VAL A 150 20.91 -7.77 -3.09
CA VAL A 150 21.04 -6.79 -4.18
C VAL A 150 22.52 -6.59 -4.50
N ARG A 151 22.94 -6.98 -5.71
CA ARG A 151 24.30 -6.71 -6.19
C ARG A 151 24.49 -5.23 -6.48
N ALA A 152 23.54 -4.64 -7.19
CA ALA A 152 23.60 -3.25 -7.61
C ALA A 152 22.26 -2.80 -8.21
N VAL A 153 22.10 -1.49 -8.36
CA VAL A 153 21.00 -0.90 -9.15
C VAL A 153 21.57 0.00 -10.24
N ALA A 154 21.03 -0.11 -11.44
CA ALA A 154 21.43 0.68 -12.58
C ALA A 154 20.25 1.46 -13.16
N TYR A 155 20.57 2.62 -13.73
CA TYR A 155 19.65 3.46 -14.47
C TYR A 155 20.21 3.69 -15.85
N GLU A 156 19.49 3.22 -16.87
CA GLU A 156 19.83 3.43 -18.27
C GLU A 156 19.13 4.69 -18.78
N LEU A 157 19.91 5.54 -19.44
CA LEU A 157 19.51 6.88 -19.82
C LEU A 157 19.28 6.99 -21.32
N THR A 158 18.31 7.82 -21.70
CA THR A 158 18.10 8.18 -23.10
C THR A 158 19.23 9.09 -23.63
N LEU A 159 19.18 9.42 -24.92
CA LEU A 159 20.11 10.37 -25.53
C LEU A 159 20.04 11.76 -24.88
N GLU A 160 18.86 12.14 -24.41
CA GLU A 160 18.54 13.38 -23.69
C GLU A 160 18.98 13.37 -22.21
N LYS A 161 19.65 12.29 -21.75
CA LYS A 161 20.12 12.11 -20.35
C LYS A 161 18.98 12.09 -19.33
N THR A 162 17.83 11.54 -19.73
CA THR A 162 16.71 11.28 -18.84
C THR A 162 16.56 9.78 -18.61
N LEU A 163 15.87 9.39 -17.53
CA LEU A 163 15.63 7.99 -17.19
C LEU A 163 14.83 7.29 -18.29
N GLY A 164 15.44 6.29 -18.93
CA GLY A 164 14.77 5.39 -19.87
C GLY A 164 14.19 4.18 -19.16
N PHE A 165 15.04 3.41 -18.47
CA PHE A 165 14.62 2.23 -17.69
C PHE A 165 15.58 1.95 -16.53
N SER A 166 15.11 1.13 -15.59
CA SER A 166 15.84 0.81 -14.36
C SER A 166 16.09 -0.68 -14.24
N ILE A 167 17.26 -1.07 -13.72
CA ILE A 167 17.67 -2.46 -13.56
C ILE A 167 18.08 -2.68 -12.11
N LEU A 168 17.46 -3.67 -11.45
CA LEU A 168 17.85 -4.13 -10.13
C LEU A 168 18.52 -5.49 -10.26
N GLN A 169 19.82 -5.57 -9.94
CA GLN A 169 20.62 -6.77 -10.13
C GLN A 169 20.69 -7.54 -8.82
N LEU A 170 20.35 -8.82 -8.86
CA LEU A 170 20.26 -9.69 -7.70
C LEU A 170 21.34 -10.75 -7.71
N LYS A 171 21.73 -11.22 -6.53
CA LYS A 171 22.54 -12.42 -6.39
C LYS A 171 21.69 -13.63 -6.82
N ASP A 172 22.25 -14.44 -7.71
CA ASP A 172 21.55 -15.62 -8.20
C ASP A 172 21.72 -16.79 -7.21
N THR A 173 20.71 -16.98 -6.36
CA THR A 173 20.58 -18.13 -5.47
C THR A 173 19.14 -18.65 -5.53
N PRO A 174 18.89 -19.94 -5.25
CA PRO A 174 17.54 -20.49 -5.17
C PRO A 174 16.62 -19.68 -4.24
N GLU A 175 17.13 -19.25 -3.09
CA GLU A 175 16.39 -18.46 -2.11
C GLU A 175 16.02 -17.08 -2.68
N THR A 176 16.97 -16.39 -3.31
CA THR A 176 16.72 -15.08 -3.93
C THR A 176 15.72 -15.17 -5.09
N ARG A 177 15.76 -16.24 -5.89
CA ARG A 177 14.78 -16.46 -6.99
C ARG A 177 13.35 -16.63 -6.48
N LEU A 178 13.19 -17.42 -5.42
CA LEU A 178 11.87 -17.59 -4.80
C LEU A 178 11.39 -16.27 -4.18
N GLU A 179 12.25 -15.60 -3.44
CA GLU A 179 11.90 -14.37 -2.74
C GLU A 179 11.57 -13.22 -3.70
N VAL A 180 12.32 -13.03 -4.80
CA VAL A 180 11.99 -11.99 -5.79
C VAL A 180 10.66 -12.28 -6.48
N MET A 181 10.33 -13.54 -6.77
CA MET A 181 9.04 -13.90 -7.33
C MET A 181 7.89 -13.58 -6.37
N THR A 182 8.06 -13.86 -5.07
CA THR A 182 7.10 -13.45 -4.04
C THR A 182 6.97 -11.92 -3.98
N PHE A 183 8.09 -11.20 -3.93
CA PHE A 183 8.14 -9.74 -3.90
C PHE A 183 7.40 -9.10 -5.08
N LEU A 184 7.54 -9.68 -6.29
CA LEU A 184 6.88 -9.16 -7.49
C LEU A 184 5.39 -9.51 -7.53
N LYS A 185 5.02 -10.76 -7.22
CA LYS A 185 3.61 -11.21 -7.21
C LYS A 185 2.72 -10.46 -6.21
N GLU A 186 3.29 -10.02 -5.09
CA GLU A 186 2.54 -9.28 -4.08
C GLU A 186 2.35 -7.79 -4.41
N ARG A 187 2.97 -7.29 -5.50
CA ARG A 187 2.92 -5.87 -5.92
C ARG A 187 2.38 -5.64 -7.34
N TYR A 188 2.50 -6.63 -8.22
CA TYR A 188 2.22 -6.50 -9.65
C TYR A 188 1.34 -7.63 -10.17
N GLN A 189 0.66 -7.37 -11.30
CA GLN A 189 -0.12 -8.36 -12.01
C GLN A 189 0.81 -9.22 -12.87
N TYR A 190 0.86 -10.52 -12.61
CA TYR A 190 1.61 -11.46 -13.45
C TYR A 190 0.98 -11.55 -14.84
N VAL A 191 1.81 -11.44 -15.87
CA VAL A 191 1.40 -11.55 -17.28
C VAL A 191 2.07 -12.77 -17.87
N HIS A 192 1.26 -13.80 -18.09
CA HIS A 192 1.68 -14.97 -18.84
C HIS A 192 1.58 -14.65 -20.33
N ASP A 193 2.72 -14.60 -21.03
CA ASP A 193 2.76 -14.61 -22.47
C ASP A 193 3.00 -16.05 -22.95
N PRO A 194 1.97 -16.78 -23.41
CA PRO A 194 2.11 -18.15 -23.86
C PRO A 194 2.84 -18.27 -25.20
N ASP A 195 2.93 -17.18 -25.97
CA ASP A 195 3.50 -17.17 -27.32
C ASP A 195 4.99 -16.73 -27.32
N ASN A 196 5.45 -16.10 -26.24
CA ASN A 196 6.83 -15.67 -26.05
C ASN A 196 7.53 -16.46 -24.93
N VAL A 197 7.93 -17.70 -25.26
CA VAL A 197 8.49 -18.70 -24.32
C VAL A 197 9.91 -18.35 -23.83
N SER A 198 10.50 -17.25 -24.28
CA SER A 198 11.81 -16.74 -23.86
C SER A 198 11.78 -15.21 -23.81
N GLU A 199 11.72 -14.59 -22.63
CA GLU A 199 12.86 -13.83 -22.07
C GLU A 199 12.60 -13.41 -20.59
N GLY A 200 11.84 -14.19 -19.80
CA GLY A 200 11.67 -13.97 -18.35
C GLY A 200 10.23 -13.95 -17.85
N GLU A 201 10.05 -13.70 -16.54
CA GLU A 201 8.74 -13.61 -15.89
C GLU A 201 8.25 -12.15 -15.93
N ASN A 202 7.10 -11.90 -16.55
CA ASN A 202 6.59 -10.56 -16.80
C ASN A 202 5.48 -10.16 -15.84
N PHE A 203 5.50 -8.91 -15.41
CA PHE A 203 4.50 -8.33 -14.52
C PHE A 203 4.17 -6.89 -14.96
N ILE A 204 2.93 -6.46 -14.75
CA ILE A 204 2.47 -5.11 -15.06
C ILE A 204 1.88 -4.47 -13.81
N ASN A 205 2.10 -3.17 -13.61
CA ASN A 205 1.41 -2.43 -12.53
C ASN A 205 -0.08 -2.25 -12.85
N TYR A 206 -0.90 -2.04 -11.84
CA TYR A 206 -2.35 -1.96 -12.02
C TYR A 206 -2.79 -0.77 -12.89
N GLU A 207 -2.02 0.31 -12.93
CA GLU A 207 -2.26 1.45 -13.83
C GLU A 207 -1.82 1.19 -15.28
N ARG A 208 -1.15 0.06 -15.54
CA ARG A 208 -0.64 -0.36 -16.86
C ARG A 208 0.28 0.67 -17.53
N THR A 209 1.21 1.22 -16.76
CA THR A 209 2.21 2.21 -17.20
C THR A 209 3.66 1.73 -17.05
N LYS A 210 3.85 0.56 -16.43
CA LYS A 210 5.15 -0.03 -16.09
C LYS A 210 5.11 -1.54 -16.27
N LEU A 211 6.06 -2.03 -17.06
CA LEU A 211 6.38 -3.46 -17.20
C LEU A 211 7.57 -3.76 -16.29
N VAL A 212 7.47 -4.87 -15.57
CA VAL A 212 8.49 -5.37 -14.67
C VAL A 212 8.83 -6.79 -15.10
N THR A 213 10.06 -7.03 -15.51
CA THR A 213 10.49 -8.32 -16.03
C THR A 213 11.60 -8.87 -15.16
N LEU A 214 11.39 -10.06 -14.58
CA LEU A 214 12.45 -10.83 -13.95
C LEU A 214 13.14 -11.68 -15.00
N ILE A 215 14.42 -11.42 -15.22
CA ILE A 215 15.25 -12.12 -16.20
C ILE A 215 16.44 -12.79 -15.53
N ASP A 216 17.02 -13.76 -16.23
CA ASP A 216 18.32 -14.32 -15.90
C ASP A 216 19.15 -14.42 -17.18
N GLU A 217 19.94 -13.39 -17.42
CA GLU A 217 20.70 -13.21 -18.66
C GLU A 217 22.20 -13.28 -18.44
N LYS A 218 22.94 -13.79 -19.43
CA LYS A 218 24.39 -14.05 -19.32
C LYS A 218 25.21 -12.86 -18.80
N PHE A 219 24.84 -11.63 -19.19
CA PHE A 219 25.60 -10.42 -18.85
C PHE A 219 25.07 -9.69 -17.62
N LEU A 220 23.76 -9.74 -17.38
CA LEU A 220 23.13 -9.04 -16.25
C LEU A 220 23.04 -9.94 -15.01
N GLY A 221 23.02 -11.27 -15.19
CA GLY A 221 22.57 -12.26 -14.21
C GLY A 221 21.10 -12.06 -13.83
N LEU A 222 20.67 -12.71 -12.76
CA LEU A 222 19.34 -12.51 -12.18
C LEU A 222 19.08 -11.01 -11.94
N SER A 223 18.08 -10.46 -12.62
CA SER A 223 17.79 -9.02 -12.59
C SER A 223 16.29 -8.76 -12.76
N VAL A 224 15.80 -7.70 -12.12
CA VAL A 224 14.47 -7.14 -12.35
C VAL A 224 14.63 -5.87 -13.19
N ILE A 225 14.06 -5.87 -14.39
CA ILE A 225 14.05 -4.70 -15.27
C ILE A 225 12.69 -4.02 -15.17
N TYR A 226 12.71 -2.70 -14.97
CA TYR A 226 11.54 -1.85 -14.94
C TYR A 226 11.56 -0.93 -16.16
N THR A 227 10.57 -1.06 -17.04
CA THR A 227 10.45 -0.21 -18.25
C THR A 227 9.14 0.55 -18.26
N PRO A 228 9.08 1.68 -18.98
CA PRO A 228 7.81 2.24 -19.45
C PRO A 228 7.01 1.16 -20.16
N TYR A 229 5.71 1.12 -19.90
CA TYR A 229 4.79 0.27 -20.62
C TYR A 229 3.71 1.15 -21.22
N ASP A 230 3.84 1.39 -22.51
CA ASP A 230 2.82 2.07 -23.28
C ASP A 230 1.91 0.99 -23.86
N ASN A 231 0.66 0.98 -23.37
CA ASN A 231 -0.44 0.23 -23.95
C ASN A 231 -0.78 0.85 -25.32
N VAL A 232 0.09 0.70 -26.33
CA VAL A 232 -0.28 0.99 -27.72
C VAL A 232 -1.05 -0.22 -28.25
N LEU A 233 -2.32 -0.29 -27.88
CA LEU A 233 -3.35 -1.08 -28.56
C LEU A 233 -4.51 -0.15 -28.91
#